data_AF-A0A8J7MI94-F1
#
_entry.id   AF-A0A8J7MI94-F1
#
_cell.length_a   1.000
_cell.length_b   1.000
_cell.length_c   1.000
_cell.angle_alpha   90.00
_cell.angle_beta   90.00
_cell.angle_gamma   90.00
#
_symmetry.space_group_name_H-M   'P 1'
#
loop_
_entity.id
_entity.type
_entity.pdbx_description
1 polymer ?
#
loop_
_entity_poly.entity_id
_entity_poly.type
_entity_poly.pdbx_seq_one_letter_code
_entity_poly.pdbx_strand_id
1 'polypeptide(L)' 'DITTPIAHLHGTKDKTFAFKRIQAPVLRVEGGSHLMVFNKASEVSSLINDILQKL' A
#
# COMPACT_ATOMS: atom_id res chain seq x y z
N ASP A 1 24.96 -2.68 2.44
CA ASP A 1 23.84 -1.91 3.00
C ASP A 1 22.78 -1.68 1.95
N ILE A 2 21.50 -1.83 2.31
CA ILE A 2 20.38 -1.46 1.43
C ILE A 2 20.07 0.00 1.70
N THR A 3 20.30 0.87 0.73
CA THR A 3 20.08 2.33 0.81
C THR A 3 18.81 2.77 0.10
N THR A 4 18.13 1.86 -0.59
CA THR A 4 16.93 2.17 -1.38
C THR A 4 15.74 2.45 -0.45
N PRO A 5 15.06 3.61 -0.57
CA PRO A 5 13.84 3.87 0.16
C PRO A 5 12.74 2.86 -0.20
N ILE A 6 12.05 2.32 0.82
CA ILE A 6 10.96 1.36 0.65
C ILE A 6 9.68 1.96 1.23
N ALA A 7 8.59 1.92 0.46
CA ALA A 7 7.25 2.20 0.92
C ALA A 7 6.37 0.96 0.80
N HIS A 8 5.53 0.72 1.80
CA HIS A 8 4.62 -0.42 1.84
C HIS A 8 3.17 0.08 1.78
N LEU A 9 2.44 -0.32 0.74
CA LEU A 9 0.99 -0.10 0.62
C LEU A 9 0.26 -1.40 0.87
N HIS A 10 -0.80 -1.38 1.68
CA HIS A 10 -1.58 -2.58 2.03
C HIS A 10 -3.08 -2.31 2.09
N GLY A 11 -3.88 -3.25 1.55
CA GLY A 11 -5.34 -3.18 1.56
C GLY A 11 -5.96 -3.58 2.89
N THR A 12 -6.83 -2.75 3.47
CA THR A 12 -7.40 -3.01 4.82
C THR A 12 -8.37 -4.20 4.88
N LYS A 13 -8.85 -4.68 3.73
CA LYS A 13 -9.71 -5.85 3.57
C LYS A 13 -8.99 -7.04 2.91
N ASP A 14 -7.66 -7.04 2.85
CA ASP A 14 -6.91 -8.21 2.41
C ASP A 14 -7.19 -9.39 3.37
N LYS A 15 -7.69 -10.49 2.81
CA LYS A 15 -8.00 -11.74 3.52
C LYS A 15 -6.87 -12.77 3.40
N THR A 16 -6.01 -12.65 2.39
CA THR A 16 -4.82 -13.48 2.17
C THR A 16 -3.75 -13.07 3.17
N PHE A 17 -3.47 -11.78 3.24
CA PHE A 17 -2.57 -11.16 4.22
C PHE A 17 -3.37 -10.20 5.09
N ALA A 18 -3.93 -10.74 6.18
CA ALA A 18 -4.80 -9.98 7.07
C ALA A 18 -4.14 -8.70 7.60
N PHE A 19 -4.74 -7.54 7.31
CA PHE A 19 -4.18 -6.22 7.64
C PHE A 19 -3.78 -6.06 9.12
N LYS A 20 -4.53 -6.67 10.05
CA LYS A 20 -4.22 -6.67 11.49
C LYS A 20 -2.87 -7.28 11.88
N ARG A 21 -2.21 -8.00 10.96
CA ARG A 21 -0.89 -8.61 11.14
C ARG A 21 0.24 -7.81 10.46
N ILE A 22 -0.09 -6.73 9.76
CA ILE A 22 0.88 -5.89 9.06
C ILE A 22 1.48 -4.89 10.05
N GLN A 23 2.81 -4.82 10.06
CA GLN A 23 3.56 -3.92 10.93
C GLN A 23 3.71 -2.53 10.28
N ALA A 24 3.70 -1.49 11.11
CA ALA A 24 3.97 -0.13 10.69
C ALA A 24 5.48 0.09 10.42
N PRO A 25 5.86 1.03 9.53
CA PRO A 25 5.01 1.94 8.76
C PRO A 25 4.38 1.27 7.52
N VAL A 26 3.09 1.52 7.30
CA VAL A 26 2.34 1.05 6.13
C VAL A 26 1.31 2.10 5.71
N LEU A 27 1.19 2.33 4.41
CA LEU A 27 0.15 3.14 3.81
C LEU A 27 -1.08 2.27 3.57
N ARG A 28 -2.21 2.68 4.15
CA ARG A 28 -3.44 1.92 4.14
C ARG A 28 -4.26 2.28 2.91
N VAL A 29 -4.66 1.28 2.13
CA VAL A 29 -5.65 1.44 1.06
C VAL A 29 -7.00 1.00 1.60
N GLU A 30 -7.87 1.97 1.90
CA GLU A 30 -9.10 1.69 2.63
C GLU A 30 -10.11 0.92 1.77
N GLY A 31 -10.52 -0.25 2.29
CA GLY A 31 -11.34 -1.21 1.56
C GLY A 31 -10.60 -2.02 0.50
N GLY A 32 -9.28 -1.84 0.34
CA GLY A 32 -8.46 -2.61 -0.59
C GLY A 32 -8.35 -4.08 -0.18
N SER A 33 -8.43 -4.99 -1.14
CA SER A 33 -8.14 -6.42 -0.97
C SER A 33 -6.72 -6.77 -1.41
N HIS A 34 -6.37 -8.06 -1.41
CA HIS A 34 -5.09 -8.54 -1.93
C HIS A 34 -4.81 -8.08 -3.37
N LEU A 35 -5.85 -8.08 -4.21
CA LEU A 35 -5.80 -7.66 -5.62
C LEU A 35 -6.41 -6.27 -5.81
N MET A 36 -6.22 -5.35 -4.87
CA MET A 36 -6.80 -4.00 -4.90
C MET A 36 -6.45 -3.20 -6.15
N VAL A 37 -5.36 -3.52 -6.85
CA VAL A 37 -4.99 -2.85 -8.11
C VAL A 37 -6.06 -2.98 -9.20
N PHE A 38 -6.93 -4.00 -9.16
CA PHE A 38 -8.00 -4.16 -10.15
C PHE A 38 -9.18 -3.19 -9.93
N ASN A 39 -9.48 -2.83 -8.68
CA ASN A 39 -10.68 -2.04 -8.33
C ASN A 39 -10.38 -0.73 -7.59
N LYS A 40 -9.13 -0.49 -7.21
CA LYS A 40 -8.62 0.71 -6.54
C LYS A 40 -7.40 1.30 -7.26
N ALA A 41 -7.21 0.99 -8.55
CA ALA A 41 -6.06 1.43 -9.35
C ALA A 41 -5.75 2.92 -9.19
N SER A 42 -6.77 3.79 -9.29
CA SER A 42 -6.59 5.24 -9.18
C SER A 42 -6.05 5.67 -7.81
N GLU A 43 -6.56 5.09 -6.72
CA GLU A 43 -6.12 5.40 -5.35
C GLU A 43 -4.68 4.93 -5.12
N VAL A 44 -4.36 3.72 -5.56
CA VAL A 44 -2.99 3.18 -5.51
C VAL A 44 -2.02 4.05 -6.31
N SER A 45 -2.39 4.45 -7.53
CA SER A 45 -1.56 5.32 -8.37
C SER A 45 -1.35 6.69 -7.75
N SER A 46 -2.37 7.30 -7.14
CA SER A 46 -2.22 8.56 -6.42
C SER A 46 -1.24 8.43 -5.26
N LEU A 47 -1.35 7.39 -4.43
CA LEU A 47 -0.41 7.15 -3.33
C LEU A 47 1.03 6.95 -3.82
N ILE A 48 1.23 6.21 -4.91
CA ILE A 48 2.55 6.01 -5.51
C ILE A 48 3.14 7.36 -5.97
N ASN A 49 2.36 8.17 -6.68
CA ASN A 49 2.83 9.48 -7.14
C ASN A 49 3.14 10.41 -5.97
N ASP A 50 2.33 10.41 -4.91
CA ASP A 50 2.59 11.19 -3.70
C ASP A 50 3.90 10.78 -3.00
N ILE A 51 4.23 9.49 -3.01
CA ILE A 51 5.49 8.97 -2.46
C ILE A 51 6.65 9.46 -3.34
N LEU A 52 6.54 9.31 -4.66
CA LEU A 52 7.59 9.68 -5.61
C LEU A 52 7.86 11.19 -5.63
N GLN A 53 6.85 12.03 -5.39
CA GLN A 53 7.02 13.49 -5.29
C GLN A 53 7.62 13.97 -3.96
N LYS A 54 7.59 13.11 -2.92
CA LYS A 54 8.17 13.40 -1.60
C LYS A 54 9.62 12.88 -1.44
N LEU A 55 10.10 12.11 -2.40
CA LEU A 55 11.49 11.68 -2.53
C LEU A 55 12.32 12.77 -3.24
#